data_AF-A0AAW8FVK6-F1
#
_entry.id   AF-A0AAW8FVK6-F1
#
_cell.length_a   1.000
_cell.length_b   1.000
_cell.length_c   1.000
_cell.angle_alpha   90.00
_cell.angle_beta   90.00
_cell.angle_gamma   90.00
#
_symmetry.space_group_name_H-M   'P 1'
#
loop_
_entity.id
_entity.type
_entity.pdbx_description
1 polymer ?
#
loop_
_entity_poly.entity_id
_entity_poly.type
_entity_poly.pdbx_seq_one_letter_code
_entity_poly.pdbx_strand_id
1 'polypeptide(L)'
;MPPRSYRLWRNVGLSGFDANEMPRRAFRGRWAARNAAYADSMIRTGLRLCEHSALTVFEVPELPPAGSGIVNARAMLPHAISKGHSGRAVYWPVSVLRDVRDYMEWDRAEMLDYGRSRGFYTPSRRSLLVEDPAAPRVRIGGRWVPVARLDAAERRRLLVATADGGWEPAMVWLNQWGLPMTVSGWKQVFADANDRCRARGVGVAATPHMLRHSYAVTTLELLWRGHLQALGEMNEQQRLTYQRVFGDPLNWVRIRLGHRSATTTAIYLHTLQELEMRTRLELVPEGAWEPAGFSEEGWLERSAVAA
;
A
#
# COMPACT_ATOMS: atom_id res chain seq x y z
N MET A 1 -0.65 -16.05 3.80
CA MET A 1 -0.70 -15.76 5.26
C MET A 1 -2.07 -15.18 5.61
N PRO A 2 -2.88 -15.85 6.43
CA PRO A 2 -4.18 -15.34 6.86
C PRO A 2 -4.08 -14.03 7.64
N PRO A 3 -5.14 -13.19 7.64
CA PRO A 3 -5.23 -11.96 8.43
C PRO A 3 -4.79 -12.06 9.88
N ARG A 4 -5.22 -13.09 10.60
CA ARG A 4 -4.89 -13.27 12.02
C ARG A 4 -3.40 -13.48 12.21
N SER A 5 -2.80 -14.36 11.41
CA SER A 5 -1.35 -14.60 11.41
C SER A 5 -0.55 -13.36 11.03
N TYR A 6 -1.05 -12.56 10.09
CA TYR A 6 -0.45 -11.29 9.72
C TYR A 6 -0.48 -10.28 10.87
N ARG A 7 -1.64 -10.09 11.52
CA ARG A 7 -1.76 -9.19 12.68
C ARG A 7 -0.83 -9.62 13.81
N LEU A 8 -0.76 -10.92 14.11
CA LEU A 8 0.17 -11.45 15.09
C LEU A 8 1.63 -11.15 14.73
N TRP A 9 2.03 -11.41 13.48
CA TRP A 9 3.38 -11.09 12.98
C TRP A 9 3.69 -9.60 13.07
N ARG A 10 2.77 -8.73 12.65
CA ARG A 10 2.93 -7.28 12.69
C ARG A 10 3.03 -6.78 14.14
N ASN A 11 2.12 -7.21 15.01
CA ASN A 11 2.07 -6.76 16.39
C ASN A 11 3.34 -7.16 17.15
N VAL A 12 3.80 -8.41 17.02
CA VAL A 12 5.00 -8.91 17.70
C VAL A 12 6.29 -8.41 17.02
N GLY A 13 6.32 -8.50 15.69
CA GLY A 13 7.51 -8.28 14.88
C GLY A 13 7.77 -6.81 14.52
N LEU A 14 6.75 -5.98 14.30
CA LEU A 14 6.94 -4.58 13.88
C LEU A 14 6.59 -3.57 14.98
N SER A 15 5.58 -3.88 15.79
CA SER A 15 5.07 -2.96 16.82
C SER A 15 5.53 -3.30 18.24
N GLY A 16 6.21 -4.44 18.41
CA GLY A 16 6.85 -4.82 19.67
C GLY A 16 5.88 -5.11 20.83
N PHE A 17 4.65 -5.49 20.50
CA PHE A 17 3.75 -6.13 21.46
C PHE A 17 4.23 -7.56 21.77
N ASP A 18 3.76 -8.14 22.86
CA ASP A 18 3.86 -9.59 23.07
C ASP A 18 2.69 -10.34 22.42
N ALA A 19 2.66 -11.67 22.57
CA ALA A 19 1.63 -12.52 21.97
C ALA A 19 0.21 -12.28 22.55
N ASN A 20 0.11 -11.55 23.67
CA ASN A 20 -1.14 -11.16 24.33
C ASN A 20 -1.50 -9.70 24.04
N GLU A 21 -0.89 -9.08 23.02
CA GLU A 21 -1.12 -7.69 22.60
C GLU A 21 -0.70 -6.63 23.63
N MET A 22 0.21 -6.95 24.56
CA MET A 22 0.69 -5.99 25.56
C MET A 22 1.98 -5.28 25.11
N PRO A 23 2.09 -3.94 25.31
CA PRO A 23 3.31 -3.19 24.98
C PRO A 23 4.52 -3.70 25.78
N ARG A 24 5.65 -3.90 25.11
CA ARG A 24 6.87 -4.33 25.79
C ARG A 24 7.73 -3.16 26.23
N ARG A 25 8.05 -3.11 27.54
CA ARG A 25 8.96 -2.10 28.13
C ARG A 25 10.35 -2.05 27.49
N ALA A 26 10.87 -3.17 26.99
CA ALA A 26 12.19 -3.24 26.35
C ALA A 26 12.18 -2.92 24.84
N PHE A 27 11.00 -2.74 24.23
CA PHE A 27 10.92 -2.47 22.80
C PHE A 27 11.23 -1.00 22.52
N ARG A 28 12.38 -0.76 21.89
CA ARG A 28 12.78 0.57 21.41
C ARG A 28 12.29 0.78 19.97
N GLY A 29 10.96 0.74 19.80
CA GLY A 29 10.31 0.85 18.51
C GLY A 29 10.05 2.27 18.05
N ARG A 30 11.07 3.12 17.98
CA ARG A 30 10.89 4.54 17.62
C ARG A 30 10.15 4.73 16.29
N TRP A 31 10.27 3.76 15.38
CA TRP A 31 9.68 3.80 14.03
C TRP A 31 8.70 2.66 13.77
N ALA A 32 8.06 2.16 14.84
CA ALA A 32 7.07 1.10 14.77
C ALA A 32 5.87 1.50 13.88
N ALA A 33 5.38 2.74 14.01
CA ALA A 33 4.28 3.27 13.21
C ALA A 33 4.62 3.26 11.72
N ARG A 34 5.78 3.81 11.31
CA ARG A 34 6.27 3.73 9.92
C ARG A 34 6.30 2.29 9.40
N ASN A 35 6.89 1.38 10.17
CA ASN A 35 7.10 0.00 9.74
C ASN A 35 5.78 -0.76 9.60
N ALA A 36 4.85 -0.56 10.55
CA ALA A 36 3.51 -1.12 10.51
C ALA A 36 2.72 -0.54 9.34
N ALA A 37 2.66 0.79 9.18
CA ALA A 37 1.98 1.46 8.08
C ALA A 37 2.47 0.97 6.70
N TYR A 38 3.78 0.75 6.54
CA TYR A 38 4.34 0.17 5.31
C TYR A 38 3.84 -1.26 5.06
N ALA A 39 3.92 -2.13 6.06
CA ALA A 39 3.49 -3.52 5.93
C ALA A 39 1.97 -3.65 5.73
N ASP A 40 1.19 -2.86 6.47
CA ASP A 40 -0.27 -2.77 6.36
C ASP A 40 -0.64 -2.31 4.96
N SER A 41 0.01 -1.25 4.46
CA SER A 41 -0.21 -0.79 3.08
C SER A 41 0.14 -1.87 2.05
N MET A 42 1.21 -2.64 2.23
CA MET A 42 1.56 -3.72 1.31
C MET A 42 0.52 -4.84 1.26
N ILE A 43 0.06 -5.35 2.41
CA ILE A 43 -0.93 -6.43 2.46
C ILE A 43 -2.33 -5.96 2.07
N ARG A 44 -2.61 -4.66 2.17
CA ARG A 44 -3.92 -4.07 1.83
C ARG A 44 -4.04 -3.55 0.39
N THR A 45 -2.93 -3.21 -0.26
CA THR A 45 -2.93 -2.69 -1.65
C THR A 45 -2.34 -3.67 -2.66
N GLY A 46 -1.61 -4.69 -2.18
CA GLY A 46 -0.94 -5.67 -3.03
C GLY A 46 0.25 -5.11 -3.80
N LEU A 47 0.73 -3.90 -3.52
CA LEU A 47 1.89 -3.32 -4.22
C LEU A 47 3.15 -4.19 -4.06
N ARG A 48 3.99 -4.24 -5.10
CA ARG A 48 5.32 -4.89 -4.99
C ARG A 48 6.21 -4.08 -4.06
N LEU A 49 7.17 -4.74 -3.42
CA LEU A 49 8.16 -4.07 -2.56
C LEU A 49 8.81 -2.86 -3.25
N CYS A 50 9.29 -3.03 -4.49
CA CYS A 50 9.93 -1.93 -5.22
C CYS A 50 8.95 -0.82 -5.61
N GLU A 51 7.70 -1.15 -5.96
CA GLU A 51 6.65 -0.17 -6.28
C GLU A 51 6.34 0.67 -5.04
N HIS A 52 6.13 0.02 -3.89
CA HIS A 52 5.80 0.66 -2.63
C HIS A 52 6.95 1.51 -2.08
N SER A 53 8.19 1.01 -2.21
CA SER A 53 9.40 1.74 -1.83
C SER A 53 9.68 2.98 -2.70
N ALA A 54 9.04 3.10 -3.87
CA ALA A 54 9.26 4.19 -4.84
C ALA A 54 8.16 5.26 -4.82
N LEU A 55 7.18 5.14 -3.91
CA LEU A 55 6.11 6.12 -3.75
C LEU A 55 6.68 7.46 -3.26
N THR A 56 6.24 8.53 -3.91
CA THR A 56 6.41 9.91 -3.46
C THR A 56 5.10 10.41 -2.84
N VAL A 57 5.16 11.55 -2.15
CA VAL A 57 3.99 12.18 -1.54
C VAL A 57 2.85 12.43 -2.55
N PHE A 58 3.17 12.56 -3.85
CA PHE A 58 2.21 12.78 -4.93
C PHE A 58 1.41 11.53 -5.33
N GLU A 59 1.82 10.33 -4.92
CA GLU A 59 1.07 9.10 -5.18
C GLU A 59 0.24 8.62 -3.99
N VAL A 60 0.34 9.28 -2.83
CA VAL A 60 -0.47 8.98 -1.66
C VAL A 60 -1.81 9.72 -1.79
N PRO A 61 -2.95 9.02 -1.87
CA PRO A 61 -4.25 9.68 -2.03
C PRO A 61 -4.60 10.53 -0.81
N GLU A 62 -5.36 11.60 -1.01
CA GLU A 62 -5.93 12.37 0.09
C GLU A 62 -6.91 11.50 0.90
N LEU A 63 -7.02 11.79 2.20
CA LEU A 63 -8.05 11.17 3.02
C LEU A 63 -9.41 11.68 2.56
N PRO A 64 -10.38 10.79 2.29
CA PRO A 64 -11.75 11.20 2.02
C PRO A 64 -12.32 11.99 3.20
N PRO A 65 -13.25 12.93 2.96
CA PRO A 65 -13.93 13.66 4.03
C PRO A 65 -14.59 12.70 5.03
N ALA A 66 -14.56 13.07 6.31
CA ALA A 66 -15.26 12.31 7.35
C ALA A 66 -16.76 12.23 7.01
N GLY A 67 -17.35 11.04 7.15
CA GLY A 67 -18.76 10.82 6.82
C GLY A 67 -19.09 10.63 5.34
N SER A 68 -18.11 10.68 4.43
CA SER A 68 -18.34 10.50 2.98
C SER A 68 -18.74 9.08 2.54
N GLY A 69 -18.76 8.10 3.45
CA GLY A 69 -19.02 6.69 3.11
C GLY A 69 -17.90 6.01 2.29
N ILE A 70 -16.87 6.74 1.85
CA ILE A 70 -15.76 6.19 1.07
C ILE A 70 -14.86 5.37 1.98
N VAL A 71 -14.82 4.05 1.74
CA VAL A 71 -13.98 3.10 2.48
C VAL A 71 -12.62 2.81 1.81
N ASN A 72 -12.50 3.11 0.51
CA ASN A 72 -11.30 2.89 -0.29
C ASN A 72 -10.97 4.12 -1.15
N ALA A 73 -9.86 4.80 -0.86
CA ALA A 73 -9.35 5.91 -1.65
C ALA A 73 -8.60 5.42 -2.89
N ARG A 74 -8.77 6.07 -4.04
CA ARG A 74 -8.16 5.66 -5.31
C ARG A 74 -6.92 6.52 -5.60
N ALA A 75 -5.81 5.88 -5.95
CA ALA A 75 -4.60 6.54 -6.46
C ALA A 75 -4.10 5.86 -7.74
N MET A 76 -3.34 6.59 -8.56
CA MET A 76 -2.71 6.04 -9.77
C MET A 76 -1.26 5.64 -9.49
N LEU A 77 -0.92 4.36 -9.67
CA LEU A 77 0.46 3.90 -9.66
C LEU A 77 1.13 4.23 -11.00
N PRO A 78 2.21 5.03 -11.03
CA PRO A 78 2.88 5.41 -12.27
C PRO A 78 3.53 4.23 -13.00
N HIS A 79 3.52 4.28 -14.33
CA HIS A 79 4.11 3.25 -15.17
C HIS A 79 5.62 3.09 -14.90
N ALA A 80 6.32 4.21 -14.68
CA ALA A 80 7.77 4.28 -14.51
C ALA A 80 8.30 3.51 -13.29
N ILE A 81 7.49 3.33 -12.24
CA ILE A 81 7.88 2.58 -11.03
C ILE A 81 7.24 1.19 -10.95
N SER A 82 6.32 0.90 -11.87
CA SER A 82 5.60 -0.37 -11.94
C SER A 82 6.42 -1.45 -12.65
N LYS A 83 6.41 -2.69 -12.13
CA LYS A 83 7.14 -3.78 -12.79
C LYS A 83 6.56 -4.02 -14.19
N GLY A 84 7.42 -3.94 -15.21
CA GLY A 84 7.04 -4.15 -16.61
C GLY A 84 6.07 -3.09 -17.15
N HIS A 85 6.13 -1.86 -16.62
CA HIS A 85 5.29 -0.73 -17.05
C HIS A 85 3.78 -0.97 -16.91
N SER A 86 3.38 -1.76 -15.91
CA SER A 86 1.98 -2.04 -15.53
C SER A 86 1.39 -0.96 -14.59
N GLY A 87 1.44 0.30 -15.01
CA GLY A 87 0.81 1.38 -14.24
C GLY A 87 -0.71 1.21 -14.20
N ARG A 88 -1.31 1.54 -13.06
CA ARG A 88 -2.68 1.10 -12.73
C ARG A 88 -3.26 1.89 -11.57
N ALA A 89 -4.58 1.97 -11.50
CA ALA A 89 -5.23 2.45 -10.28
C ALA A 89 -5.07 1.43 -9.14
N VAL A 90 -4.84 1.93 -7.93
CA VAL A 90 -4.70 1.18 -6.69
C VAL A 90 -5.69 1.76 -5.68
N TYR A 91 -6.31 0.89 -4.90
CA TYR A 91 -7.24 1.28 -3.85
C TYR A 91 -6.56 1.13 -2.49
N TRP A 92 -6.59 2.20 -1.72
CA TRP A 92 -6.07 2.30 -0.37
C TRP A 92 -7.25 2.28 0.60
N PRO A 93 -7.39 1.24 1.44
CA PRO A 93 -8.37 1.29 2.52
C PRO A 93 -8.13 2.52 3.38
N VAL A 94 -9.19 3.24 3.73
CA VAL A 94 -9.08 4.52 4.44
C VAL A 94 -8.44 4.35 5.82
N SER A 95 -8.62 3.20 6.49
CA SER A 95 -7.92 2.89 7.73
C SER A 95 -6.41 2.91 7.58
N VAL A 96 -5.88 2.18 6.60
CA VAL A 96 -4.44 2.12 6.36
C VAL A 96 -3.91 3.42 5.78
N LEU A 97 -4.70 4.12 4.97
CA LEU A 97 -4.33 5.46 4.52
C LEU A 97 -4.18 6.42 5.70
N ARG A 98 -5.04 6.32 6.73
CA ARG A 98 -4.92 7.09 7.97
C ARG A 98 -3.61 6.78 8.68
N ASP A 99 -3.27 5.50 8.85
CA ASP A 99 -1.99 5.10 9.46
C ASP A 99 -0.77 5.67 8.71
N VAL A 100 -0.84 5.72 7.37
CA VAL A 100 0.21 6.35 6.54
C VAL A 100 0.26 7.86 6.75
N ARG A 101 -0.90 8.54 6.85
CA ARG A 101 -0.96 9.98 7.09
C ARG A 101 -0.48 10.33 8.50
N ASP A 102 -0.82 9.54 9.51
CA ASP A 102 -0.33 9.70 10.87
C ASP A 102 1.20 9.55 10.91
N TYR A 103 1.76 8.53 10.25
CA TYR A 103 3.22 8.45 10.06
C TYR A 103 3.79 9.69 9.39
N MET A 104 3.15 10.22 8.35
CA MET A 104 3.63 11.39 7.61
C MET A 104 3.58 12.68 8.43
N GLU A 105 2.58 12.82 9.29
CA GLU A 105 2.37 13.99 10.16
C GLU A 105 3.33 13.98 11.36
N TRP A 106 3.53 12.82 11.98
CA TRP A 106 4.28 12.72 13.24
C TRP A 106 5.71 12.21 13.04
N ASP A 107 5.90 10.91 12.78
CA ASP A 107 7.23 10.29 12.69
C ASP A 107 8.07 10.88 11.56
N ARG A 108 7.48 11.07 10.37
CA ARG A 108 8.18 11.57 9.20
C ARG A 108 8.62 13.03 9.41
N ALA A 109 7.81 13.85 10.07
CA ALA A 109 8.17 15.22 10.41
C ALA A 109 9.42 15.25 11.31
N GLU A 110 9.50 14.37 12.32
CA GLU A 110 10.70 14.25 13.17
C GLU A 110 11.94 13.83 12.36
N MET A 111 11.80 12.88 11.44
CA MET A 111 12.88 12.46 10.53
C MET A 111 13.32 13.59 9.60
N LEU A 112 12.36 14.38 9.12
CA LEU A 112 12.62 15.55 8.29
C LEU A 112 13.40 16.61 9.06
N ASP A 113 12.98 16.95 10.27
CA ASP A 113 13.66 17.92 11.13
C ASP A 113 15.11 17.50 11.41
N TYR A 114 15.33 16.21 11.69
CA TYR A 114 16.68 15.68 11.83
C TYR A 114 17.50 15.89 10.55
N GLY A 115 17.00 15.48 9.38
CA GLY A 115 17.72 15.62 8.12
C GLY A 115 17.96 17.09 7.73
N ARG A 116 17.03 18.00 8.05
CA ARG A 116 17.16 19.44 7.86
C ARG A 116 18.27 20.01 8.72
N SER A 117 18.32 19.64 10.01
CA SER A 117 19.39 20.06 10.94
C SER A 117 20.79 19.61 10.51
N ARG A 118 20.88 18.56 9.68
CA ARG A 118 22.12 18.02 9.10
C ARG A 118 22.45 18.57 7.72
N GLY A 119 21.59 19.40 7.13
CA GLY A 119 21.76 19.94 5.78
C GLY A 119 21.60 18.92 4.66
N PHE A 120 20.92 17.79 4.90
CA PHE A 120 20.77 16.73 3.88
C PHE A 120 19.91 17.14 2.69
N TYR A 121 19.08 18.18 2.84
CA TYR A 121 18.15 18.62 1.81
C TYR A 121 18.64 19.85 1.05
N THR A 122 19.89 20.29 1.26
CA THR A 122 20.47 21.33 0.44
C THR A 122 20.59 20.84 -1.02
N PRO A 123 19.95 21.51 -1.99
CA PRO A 123 20.01 21.12 -3.39
C PRO A 123 21.45 21.00 -3.89
N SER A 124 21.69 19.95 -4.67
CA SER A 124 22.96 19.71 -5.36
C SER A 124 22.73 19.57 -6.86
N ARG A 125 23.80 19.51 -7.65
CA ARG A 125 23.72 19.21 -9.10
C ARG A 125 23.04 17.88 -9.43
N ARG A 126 22.91 16.97 -8.45
CA ARG A 126 22.25 15.67 -8.61
C ARG A 126 20.78 15.70 -8.15
N SER A 127 20.33 16.76 -7.51
CA SER A 127 18.94 16.88 -7.02
C SER A 127 17.99 17.12 -8.19
N LEU A 128 16.79 16.57 -8.08
CA LEU A 128 15.67 16.88 -8.97
C LEU A 128 14.66 17.70 -8.18
N LEU A 129 14.40 18.92 -8.62
CA LEU A 129 13.66 19.90 -7.83
C LEU A 129 12.23 20.02 -8.32
N VAL A 130 11.27 19.73 -7.44
CA VAL A 130 9.87 20.05 -7.62
C VAL A 130 9.64 21.42 -6.97
N GLU A 131 9.68 22.45 -7.82
CA GLU A 131 9.55 23.86 -7.40
C GLU A 131 8.12 24.20 -6.94
N ASP A 132 7.12 23.56 -7.57
CA ASP A 132 5.71 23.74 -7.25
C ASP A 132 5.07 22.37 -6.92
N PRO A 133 4.71 22.11 -5.65
CA PRO A 133 4.04 20.88 -5.25
C PRO A 133 2.67 20.68 -5.91
N ALA A 134 1.97 21.75 -6.30
CA ALA A 134 0.67 21.66 -6.98
C ALA A 134 0.79 21.20 -8.44
N ALA A 135 1.97 21.40 -9.04
CA ALA A 135 2.30 20.95 -10.39
C ALA A 135 3.56 20.06 -10.36
N PRO A 136 3.48 18.80 -9.88
CA PRO A 136 4.65 17.98 -9.57
C PRO A 136 5.45 17.58 -10.83
N ARG A 137 6.47 18.37 -11.15
CA ARG A 137 7.38 18.20 -12.29
C ARG A 137 8.78 18.72 -11.97
N VAL A 138 9.76 18.25 -12.72
CA VAL A 138 11.18 18.62 -12.56
C VAL A 138 11.79 19.02 -13.90
N ARG A 139 12.89 19.79 -13.88
CA ARG A 139 13.65 20.12 -15.10
C ARG A 139 14.75 19.09 -15.36
N ILE A 140 14.71 18.44 -16.52
CA ILE A 140 15.75 17.50 -16.99
C ILE A 140 16.09 17.87 -18.44
N GLY A 141 17.36 18.20 -18.71
CA GLY A 141 17.80 18.58 -20.07
C GLY A 141 17.03 19.78 -20.65
N GLY A 142 16.68 20.76 -19.81
CA GLY A 142 15.91 21.94 -20.21
C GLY A 142 14.41 21.70 -20.42
N ARG A 143 13.91 20.47 -20.21
CA ARG A 143 12.50 20.11 -20.37
C ARG A 143 11.83 19.83 -19.03
N TRP A 144 10.55 20.18 -18.94
CA TRP A 144 9.70 19.81 -17.83
C TRP A 144 9.26 18.35 -17.95
N VAL A 145 9.57 17.55 -16.93
CA VAL A 145 9.21 16.13 -16.83
C VAL A 145 8.32 15.93 -15.61
N PRO A 146 7.08 15.41 -15.77
CA PRO A 146 6.22 15.10 -14.64
C PRO A 146 6.85 14.04 -13.72
N VAL A 147 6.66 14.17 -12.40
CA VAL A 147 7.20 13.20 -11.42
C VAL A 147 6.74 11.77 -11.72
N ALA A 148 5.52 11.60 -12.25
CA ALA A 148 4.97 10.30 -12.66
C ALA A 148 5.80 9.56 -13.74
N ARG A 149 6.67 10.26 -14.48
CA ARG A 149 7.55 9.65 -15.50
C ARG A 149 8.94 9.28 -14.98
N LEU A 150 9.28 9.68 -13.75
CA LEU A 150 10.58 9.41 -13.16
C LEU A 150 10.67 7.99 -12.63
N ASP A 151 11.82 7.36 -12.81
CA ASP A 151 12.09 6.03 -12.29
C ASP A 151 12.35 6.04 -10.77
N ALA A 152 12.49 4.85 -10.18
CA ALA A 152 12.70 4.70 -8.75
C ALA A 152 14.03 5.29 -8.24
N ALA A 153 15.06 5.40 -9.07
CA ALA A 153 16.36 5.95 -8.70
C ALA A 153 16.37 7.48 -8.77
N GLU A 154 15.73 8.06 -9.79
CA GLU A 154 15.48 9.49 -9.92
C GLU A 154 14.64 10.01 -8.76
N ARG A 155 13.56 9.29 -8.41
CA ARG A 155 12.65 9.66 -7.31
C ARG A 155 13.34 9.81 -5.96
N ARG A 156 14.39 9.03 -5.69
CA ARG A 156 15.18 9.15 -4.45
C ARG A 156 15.97 10.45 -4.32
N ARG A 157 16.15 11.18 -5.43
CA ARG A 157 16.85 12.46 -5.48
C ARG A 157 15.88 13.64 -5.59
N LEU A 158 14.57 13.38 -5.54
CA LEU A 158 13.55 14.42 -5.59
C LEU A 158 13.53 15.20 -4.29
N LEU A 159 13.64 16.51 -4.42
CA LEU A 159 13.36 17.47 -3.36
C LEU A 159 12.15 18.31 -3.78
N VAL A 160 11.26 18.55 -2.83
CA VAL A 160 10.04 19.37 -2.98
C VAL A 160 10.25 20.65 -2.20
N ALA A 161 9.93 21.79 -2.83
CA ALA A 161 9.97 23.08 -2.17
C ALA A 161 8.96 23.12 -1.01
N THR A 162 9.39 23.66 0.12
CA THR A 162 8.54 23.87 1.30
C THR A 162 8.11 25.33 1.43
N ALA A 163 7.03 25.58 2.16
CA ALA A 163 6.46 26.92 2.31
C ALA A 163 7.40 27.93 3.00
N ASP A 164 8.34 27.45 3.80
CA ASP A 164 9.39 28.23 4.47
C ASP A 164 10.63 28.49 3.59
N GLY A 165 10.58 28.16 2.29
CA GLY A 165 11.68 28.36 1.35
C GLY A 165 12.76 27.28 1.39
N GLY A 166 12.53 26.21 2.16
CA GLY A 166 13.40 25.04 2.24
C GLY A 166 13.09 23.96 1.19
N TRP A 167 13.68 22.79 1.42
CA TRP A 167 13.53 21.61 0.58
C TRP A 167 13.36 20.36 1.44
N GLU A 168 12.54 19.42 0.97
CA GLU A 168 12.33 18.13 1.62
C GLU A 168 12.29 16.98 0.60
N PRO A 169 12.72 15.77 0.95
CA PRO A 169 12.61 14.62 0.07
C PRO A 169 11.15 14.34 -0.30
N ALA A 170 10.87 14.14 -1.59
CA ALA A 170 9.53 13.79 -2.06
C ALA A 170 9.09 12.38 -1.62
N MET A 171 10.04 11.53 -1.21
CA MET A 171 9.80 10.13 -0.87
C MET A 171 8.92 10.02 0.38
N VAL A 172 7.89 9.15 0.32
CA VAL A 172 6.99 8.92 1.47
C VAL A 172 7.77 8.33 2.64
N TRP A 173 8.56 7.31 2.36
CA TRP A 173 9.21 6.48 3.35
C TRP A 173 10.65 6.94 3.64
N LEU A 174 10.90 7.41 4.85
CA LEU A 174 12.22 7.88 5.30
C LEU A 174 12.80 6.94 6.36
N ASN A 175 14.13 6.87 6.42
CA ASN A 175 14.88 6.20 7.47
C ASN A 175 15.03 7.15 8.69
N GLN A 176 15.63 6.66 9.77
CA GLN A 176 15.79 7.45 11.00
C GLN A 176 16.65 8.73 10.84
N TRP A 177 17.31 8.90 9.69
CA TRP A 177 18.16 10.04 9.39
C TRP A 177 17.50 11.05 8.45
N GLY A 178 16.22 10.85 8.09
CA GLY A 178 15.51 11.71 7.13
C GLY A 178 15.81 11.40 5.66
N LEU A 179 16.55 10.33 5.38
CA LEU A 179 16.89 9.93 4.01
C LEU A 179 15.89 8.90 3.49
N PRO A 180 15.61 8.85 2.17
CA PRO A 180 14.72 7.84 1.59
C PRO A 180 15.08 6.40 1.96
N MET A 181 14.07 5.63 2.36
CA MET A 181 14.22 4.20 2.63
C MET A 181 14.64 3.45 1.36
N THR A 182 15.59 2.52 1.51
CA THR A 182 16.01 1.63 0.43
C THR A 182 15.22 0.34 0.45
N VAL A 183 15.18 -0.35 -0.70
CA VAL A 183 14.56 -1.69 -0.80
C VAL A 183 15.26 -2.70 0.11
N SER A 184 16.59 -2.62 0.25
CA SER A 184 17.34 -3.46 1.18
C SER A 184 17.02 -3.13 2.64
N GLY A 185 16.85 -1.84 2.98
CA GLY A 185 16.41 -1.42 4.30
C GLY A 185 15.05 -2.01 4.67
N TRP A 186 14.10 -2.03 3.73
CA TRP A 186 12.81 -2.70 3.95
C TRP A 186 12.94 -4.21 4.11
N LYS A 187 13.80 -4.89 3.34
CA LYS A 187 14.07 -6.31 3.55
C LYS A 187 14.62 -6.58 4.96
N GLN A 188 15.51 -5.70 5.45
CA GLN A 188 16.04 -5.81 6.81
C GLN A 188 14.95 -5.63 7.86
N VAL A 189 14.06 -4.65 7.70
CA VAL A 189 12.91 -4.46 8.61
C VAL A 189 12.06 -5.73 8.74
N PHE A 190 11.79 -6.41 7.62
CA PHE A 190 11.07 -7.69 7.62
C PHE A 190 11.88 -8.82 8.27
N ALA A 191 13.17 -8.90 8.00
CA ALA A 191 14.06 -9.87 8.63
C ALA A 191 14.08 -9.70 10.15
N ASP A 192 14.30 -8.47 10.64
CA ASP A 192 14.30 -8.14 12.06
C ASP A 192 12.95 -8.44 12.71
N ALA A 193 11.84 -8.22 12.01
CA ALA A 193 10.51 -8.57 12.50
C ALA A 193 10.30 -10.09 12.63
N ASN A 194 10.78 -10.85 11.64
CA ASN A 194 10.77 -12.31 11.70
C ASN A 194 11.66 -12.83 12.85
N ASP A 195 12.82 -12.22 13.06
CA ASP A 195 13.74 -12.57 14.14
C ASP A 195 13.10 -12.29 15.51
N ARG A 196 12.42 -11.16 15.65
CA ARG A 196 11.61 -10.83 16.84
C ARG A 196 10.48 -11.82 17.06
N CYS A 197 9.80 -12.32 16.02
CA CYS A 197 8.79 -13.37 16.19
C CYS A 197 9.41 -14.70 16.67
N ARG A 198 10.51 -15.12 16.05
CA ARG A 198 11.23 -16.37 16.42
C ARG A 198 11.76 -16.33 17.85
N ALA A 199 12.36 -15.21 18.26
CA ALA A 199 12.86 -15.01 19.62
C ALA A 199 11.76 -15.08 20.71
N ARG A 200 10.49 -15.12 20.29
CA ARG A 200 9.31 -15.12 21.16
C ARG A 200 8.48 -16.38 21.00
N GLY A 201 9.00 -17.38 20.29
CA GLY A 201 8.29 -18.64 20.04
C GLY A 201 7.06 -18.49 19.14
N VAL A 202 6.91 -17.35 18.44
CA VAL A 202 5.77 -17.14 17.55
C VAL A 202 6.11 -17.70 16.17
N GLY A 203 5.44 -18.79 15.79
CA GLY A 203 5.67 -19.54 14.54
C GLY A 203 5.17 -18.84 13.27
N VAL A 204 5.30 -17.51 13.17
CA VAL A 204 4.90 -16.72 12.01
C VAL A 204 6.09 -15.92 11.47
N ALA A 205 6.20 -15.87 10.15
CA ALA A 205 7.18 -15.06 9.44
C ALA A 205 6.55 -14.51 8.16
N ALA A 206 6.86 -13.28 7.81
CA ALA A 206 6.38 -12.66 6.57
C ALA A 206 7.53 -12.19 5.70
N THR A 207 7.27 -12.18 4.39
CA THR A 207 8.11 -11.50 3.40
C THR A 207 7.23 -10.54 2.60
N PRO A 208 7.80 -9.51 1.95
CA PRO A 208 7.05 -8.60 1.10
C PRO A 208 6.27 -9.33 -0.02
N HIS A 209 6.82 -10.43 -0.55
CA HIS A 209 6.13 -11.25 -1.54
C HIS A 209 4.93 -12.00 -0.94
N MET A 210 5.08 -12.55 0.27
CA MET A 210 3.99 -13.21 0.99
C MET A 210 2.84 -12.25 1.29
N LEU A 211 3.11 -11.00 1.68
CA LEU A 211 2.05 -10.00 1.92
C LEU A 211 1.26 -9.71 0.64
N ARG A 212 1.94 -9.57 -0.49
CA ARG A 212 1.29 -9.40 -1.79
C ARG A 212 0.46 -10.62 -2.21
N HIS A 213 0.97 -11.83 -1.95
CA HIS A 213 0.21 -13.06 -2.18
C HIS A 213 -1.03 -13.12 -1.27
N SER A 214 -0.88 -12.78 0.01
CA SER A 214 -1.98 -12.68 0.97
C SER A 214 -3.06 -11.69 0.53
N TYR A 215 -2.67 -10.50 0.05
CA TYR A 215 -3.60 -9.55 -0.56
C TYR A 215 -4.41 -10.23 -1.67
N ALA A 216 -3.72 -10.85 -2.62
CA ALA A 216 -4.36 -11.44 -3.79
C ALA A 216 -5.39 -12.52 -3.42
N VAL A 217 -5.00 -13.47 -2.56
CA VAL A 217 -5.87 -14.57 -2.13
C VAL A 217 -7.04 -14.07 -1.28
N THR A 218 -6.79 -13.19 -0.32
CA THR A 218 -7.82 -12.66 0.58
C THR A 218 -8.83 -11.80 -0.18
N THR A 219 -8.34 -10.91 -1.04
CA THR A 219 -9.20 -10.06 -1.88
C THR A 219 -9.99 -10.89 -2.88
N LEU A 220 -9.38 -11.90 -3.49
CA LEU A 220 -10.09 -12.78 -4.41
C LEU A 220 -11.22 -13.55 -3.71
N GLU A 221 -10.97 -14.10 -2.52
CA GLU A 221 -12.00 -14.77 -1.71
C GLU A 221 -13.12 -13.81 -1.29
N LEU A 222 -12.78 -12.59 -0.85
CA LEU A 222 -13.76 -11.54 -0.52
C LEU A 222 -14.66 -11.18 -1.71
N LEU A 223 -14.05 -10.94 -2.87
CA LEU A 223 -14.79 -10.60 -4.09
C LEU A 223 -15.66 -11.78 -4.54
N TRP A 224 -15.17 -13.02 -4.45
CA TRP A 224 -15.98 -14.18 -4.79
C TRP A 224 -17.18 -14.38 -3.86
N ARG A 225 -17.00 -14.20 -2.54
CA ARG A 225 -18.12 -14.28 -1.59
C ARG A 225 -19.19 -13.23 -1.88
N GLY A 226 -18.78 -11.99 -2.08
CA GLY A 226 -19.71 -10.90 -2.46
C GLY A 226 -20.38 -11.15 -3.81
N HIS A 227 -19.62 -11.65 -4.79
CA HIS A 227 -20.15 -11.99 -6.11
C HIS A 227 -21.19 -13.12 -6.04
N LEU A 228 -20.92 -14.19 -5.27
CA LEU A 228 -21.87 -15.30 -5.09
C LEU A 228 -23.12 -14.88 -4.33
N GLN A 229 -22.99 -14.04 -3.30
CA GLN A 229 -24.13 -13.49 -2.57
C GLN A 229 -25.05 -12.67 -3.50
N ALA A 230 -24.48 -11.75 -4.29
CA ALA A 230 -25.24 -10.95 -5.24
C ALA A 230 -25.93 -11.81 -6.31
N LEU A 231 -25.27 -12.85 -6.83
CA LEU A 231 -25.86 -13.74 -7.84
C LEU A 231 -26.97 -14.63 -7.28
N GLY A 232 -26.94 -14.97 -5.98
CA GLY A 232 -27.93 -15.80 -5.33
C GLY A 232 -29.35 -15.22 -5.38
N GLU A 233 -29.46 -13.90 -5.39
CA GLU A 233 -30.72 -13.15 -5.44
C GLU A 233 -31.22 -12.90 -6.87
N MET A 234 -30.42 -13.25 -7.89
CA MET A 234 -30.66 -12.91 -9.30
C MET A 234 -31.11 -14.11 -10.14
N ASN A 235 -31.96 -13.86 -11.15
CA ASN A 235 -32.28 -14.80 -12.21
C ASN A 235 -31.14 -14.88 -13.26
N GLU A 236 -31.19 -15.89 -14.14
CA GLU A 236 -30.11 -16.17 -15.11
C GLU A 236 -29.72 -14.97 -16.00
N GLN A 237 -30.71 -14.20 -16.45
CA GLN A 237 -30.50 -13.04 -17.31
C GLN A 237 -29.87 -11.86 -16.55
N GLN A 238 -30.26 -11.67 -15.29
CA GLN A 238 -29.65 -10.72 -14.36
C GLN A 238 -28.21 -11.11 -14.02
N ARG A 239 -27.93 -12.40 -13.81
CA ARG A 239 -26.57 -12.91 -13.55
C ARG A 239 -25.61 -12.62 -14.70
N LEU A 240 -26.02 -12.88 -15.94
CA LEU A 240 -25.22 -12.60 -17.14
C LEU A 240 -24.93 -11.10 -17.30
N THR A 241 -25.92 -10.26 -17.00
CA THR A 241 -25.78 -8.81 -17.02
C THR A 241 -24.83 -8.33 -15.92
N TYR A 242 -24.98 -8.85 -14.70
CA TYR A 242 -24.12 -8.54 -13.56
C TYR A 242 -22.65 -8.88 -13.84
N GLN A 243 -22.36 -10.06 -14.38
CA GLN A 243 -21.00 -10.44 -14.75
C GLN A 243 -20.38 -9.55 -15.84
N ARG A 244 -21.18 -9.11 -16.82
CA ARG A 244 -20.73 -8.19 -17.87
C ARG A 244 -20.44 -6.78 -17.33
N VAL A 245 -21.24 -6.31 -16.38
CA VAL A 245 -21.16 -4.95 -15.81
C VAL A 245 -20.09 -4.84 -14.72
N PHE A 246 -20.10 -5.77 -13.76
CA PHE A 246 -19.22 -5.72 -12.58
C PHE A 246 -17.90 -6.49 -12.78
N GLY A 247 -17.84 -7.33 -13.82
CA GLY A 247 -16.65 -8.08 -14.22
C GLY A 247 -16.35 -9.32 -13.39
N ASP A 248 -15.38 -10.10 -13.86
CA ASP A 248 -14.85 -11.28 -13.18
C ASP A 248 -13.91 -10.88 -12.02
N PRO A 249 -14.16 -11.35 -10.77
CA PRO A 249 -13.28 -11.14 -9.62
C PRO A 249 -11.79 -11.44 -9.90
N LEU A 250 -11.49 -12.48 -10.67
CA LEU A 250 -10.10 -12.83 -11.02
C LEU A 250 -9.46 -11.75 -11.90
N ASN A 251 -10.18 -11.27 -12.91
CA ASN A 251 -9.73 -10.17 -13.76
C ASN A 251 -9.56 -8.85 -12.96
N TRP A 252 -10.42 -8.59 -11.98
CA TRP A 252 -10.28 -7.42 -11.09
C TRP A 252 -8.94 -7.48 -10.34
N VAL A 253 -8.64 -8.62 -9.69
CA VAL A 253 -7.38 -8.83 -8.95
C VAL A 253 -6.18 -8.78 -9.90
N ARG A 254 -6.28 -9.37 -11.10
CA ARG A 254 -5.23 -9.33 -12.14
C ARG A 254 -4.83 -7.89 -12.47
N ILE A 255 -5.81 -7.01 -12.68
CA ILE A 255 -5.55 -5.59 -12.97
C ILE A 255 -4.86 -4.92 -11.79
N ARG A 256 -5.32 -5.10 -10.54
CA ARG A 256 -4.72 -4.47 -9.34
C ARG A 256 -3.34 -4.99 -8.98
N LEU A 257 -3.01 -6.20 -9.40
CA LEU A 257 -1.67 -6.75 -9.30
C LEU A 257 -0.78 -6.32 -10.47
N GLY A 258 -1.32 -5.76 -11.56
CA GLY A 258 -0.54 -5.44 -12.76
C GLY A 258 0.00 -6.72 -13.41
N HIS A 259 -0.81 -7.78 -13.45
CA HIS A 259 -0.48 -9.02 -14.14
C HIS A 259 -0.90 -8.92 -15.60
N ARG A 260 0.04 -9.19 -16.52
CA ARG A 260 -0.25 -9.20 -17.96
C ARG A 260 -1.11 -10.38 -18.38
N SER A 261 -0.95 -11.52 -17.73
CA SER A 261 -1.70 -12.75 -18.02
C SER A 261 -2.65 -13.10 -16.90
N ALA A 262 -3.87 -13.53 -17.26
CA ALA A 262 -4.84 -14.10 -16.32
C ALA A 262 -4.33 -15.42 -15.72
N THR A 263 -3.55 -16.21 -16.47
CA THR A 263 -2.93 -17.45 -15.99
C THR A 263 -2.04 -17.21 -14.77
N THR A 264 -1.31 -16.08 -14.74
CA THR A 264 -0.49 -15.71 -13.57
C THR A 264 -1.34 -15.45 -12.33
N THR A 265 -2.55 -14.91 -12.51
CA THR A 265 -3.49 -14.67 -11.40
C THR A 265 -4.25 -15.93 -11.02
N ALA A 266 -4.50 -16.84 -11.97
CA ALA A 266 -5.19 -18.11 -11.74
C ALA A 266 -4.48 -19.01 -10.71
N ILE A 267 -3.16 -18.82 -10.48
CA ILE A 267 -2.42 -19.48 -9.40
C ILE A 267 -3.10 -19.25 -8.03
N TYR A 268 -3.75 -18.10 -7.81
CA TYR A 268 -4.47 -17.84 -6.56
C TYR A 268 -5.78 -18.63 -6.43
N LEU A 269 -6.39 -19.04 -7.55
CA LEU A 269 -7.55 -19.95 -7.50
C LEU A 269 -7.12 -21.34 -7.05
N HIS A 270 -6.01 -21.84 -7.60
CA HIS A 270 -5.42 -23.10 -7.15
C HIS A 270 -5.06 -23.03 -5.66
N THR A 271 -4.47 -21.91 -5.24
CA THR A 271 -4.18 -21.69 -3.81
C THR A 271 -5.46 -21.78 -2.98
N LEU A 272 -6.56 -21.12 -3.38
CA LEU A 272 -7.84 -21.19 -2.66
C LEU A 272 -8.47 -22.59 -2.65
N GLN A 273 -8.24 -23.40 -3.68
CA GLN A 273 -8.70 -24.79 -3.76
C GLN A 273 -7.92 -25.71 -2.83
N GLU A 274 -6.62 -25.50 -2.69
CA GLU A 274 -5.74 -26.32 -1.86
C GLU A 274 -5.74 -25.95 -0.38
N LEU A 275 -6.24 -24.76 -0.01
CA LEU A 275 -6.33 -24.35 1.38
C LEU A 275 -7.26 -25.27 2.17
N GLU A 276 -6.78 -25.74 3.32
CA GLU A 276 -7.64 -26.36 4.31
C GLU A 276 -8.83 -25.45 4.63
N MET A 277 -10.02 -26.04 4.78
CA MET A 277 -11.26 -25.29 5.03
C MET A 277 -11.12 -24.32 6.22
N ARG A 278 -10.42 -24.74 7.28
CA ARG A 278 -10.14 -23.88 8.45
C ARG A 278 -9.37 -22.62 8.05
N THR A 279 -8.26 -22.76 7.30
CA THR A 279 -7.47 -21.61 6.84
C THR A 279 -8.26 -20.72 5.90
N ARG A 280 -9.10 -21.31 5.04
CA ARG A 280 -9.97 -20.56 4.14
C ARG A 280 -10.99 -19.71 4.90
N LEU A 281 -11.59 -20.24 5.97
CA LEU A 281 -12.48 -19.48 6.85
C LEU A 281 -11.72 -18.35 7.57
N GLU A 282 -10.47 -18.57 7.94
CA GLU A 282 -9.62 -17.55 8.58
C GLU A 282 -9.18 -16.42 7.64
N LEU A 283 -9.30 -16.58 6.31
CA LEU A 283 -8.98 -15.52 5.34
C LEU A 283 -9.95 -14.33 5.42
N VAL A 284 -11.21 -14.57 5.79
CA VAL A 284 -12.23 -13.53 5.88
C VAL A 284 -13.02 -13.69 7.18
N PRO A 285 -12.40 -13.39 8.33
CA PRO A 285 -13.16 -13.29 9.57
C PRO A 285 -14.15 -12.11 9.45
N GLU A 286 -15.38 -12.26 9.97
CA GLU A 286 -16.38 -11.18 9.99
C GLU A 286 -15.78 -9.89 10.57
N GLY A 287 -16.00 -8.77 9.88
CA GLY A 287 -15.51 -7.44 10.30
C GLY A 287 -13.99 -7.24 10.30
N ALA A 288 -13.19 -8.23 9.86
CA ALA A 288 -11.73 -8.13 9.97
C ALA A 288 -11.08 -7.25 8.89
N TRP A 289 -11.73 -7.05 7.74
CA TRP A 289 -11.21 -6.27 6.61
C TRP A 289 -12.33 -5.43 6.05
N GLU A 290 -12.02 -4.19 5.65
CA GLU A 290 -12.93 -3.41 4.80
C GLU A 290 -13.20 -4.20 3.52
N PRO A 291 -14.43 -4.08 2.96
CA PRO A 291 -14.75 -4.68 1.68
C PRO A 291 -13.68 -4.32 0.64
N ALA A 292 -13.19 -5.33 -0.08
CA ALA A 292 -12.31 -5.11 -1.22
C ALA A 292 -13.06 -4.46 -2.42
N GLY A 293 -14.41 -4.42 -2.32
CA GLY A 293 -15.33 -3.93 -3.32
C GLY A 293 -15.71 -2.46 -3.17
N PHE A 294 -16.33 -1.97 -4.26
CA PHE A 294 -16.84 -0.63 -4.48
C PHE A 294 -17.89 -0.21 -3.44
N SER A 295 -17.94 1.07 -3.07
CA SER A 295 -19.21 1.67 -2.63
C SER A 295 -19.97 2.15 -3.87
N GLU A 296 -21.27 1.84 -3.96
CA GLU A 296 -22.14 2.35 -5.04
C GLU A 296 -22.17 3.88 -5.06
N GLU A 297 -22.15 4.51 -3.88
CA GLU A 297 -22.20 5.97 -3.71
C GLU A 297 -20.97 6.68 -4.30
N GLY A 298 -19.78 6.07 -4.21
CA GLY A 298 -18.51 6.72 -4.61
C GLY A 298 -18.34 6.95 -6.11
N TRP A 299 -19.24 6.43 -6.96
CA TRP A 299 -19.20 6.60 -8.42
C TRP A 299 -20.34 7.43 -8.99
N LEU A 300 -21.54 7.39 -8.41
CA LEU A 300 -22.66 8.21 -8.90
C LEU A 300 -22.35 9.71 -8.81
N GLU A 301 -21.58 10.15 -7.80
CA GLU A 301 -21.18 11.57 -7.67
C GLU A 301 -20.16 12.05 -8.72
N ARG A 302 -19.46 11.15 -9.43
CA ARG A 302 -18.41 11.55 -10.41
C ARG A 302 -18.78 11.29 -11.86
N SER A 303 -19.81 10.50 -12.14
CA SER A 303 -20.35 10.35 -13.50
C SER A 303 -21.17 11.57 -13.94
N ALA A 304 -21.60 12.43 -13.00
CA ALA A 304 -22.29 13.69 -13.30
C ALA A 304 -21.34 14.85 -13.66
N VAL A 305 -20.02 14.69 -13.49
CA VAL A 305 -19.00 15.71 -13.82
C VAL A 305 -18.35 15.44 -15.19
N ALA A 306 -18.79 14.39 -15.89
CA ALA A 306 -18.30 14.01 -17.21
C ALA A 306 -19.45 13.85 -18.24
N ALA A 307 -20.55 14.58 -18.04
CA ALA A 307 -21.59 14.82 -19.03
C ALA A 307 -21.61 16.31 -19.40
#